data_AF-A0AAV5JK26-F1
#
_entry.id   AF-A0AAV5JK26-F1
#
_cell.length_a   1.000
_cell.length_b   1.000
_cell.length_c   1.000
_cell.angle_alpha   90.00
_cell.angle_beta   90.00
_cell.angle_gamma   90.00
#
_symmetry.space_group_name_H-M   'P 1'
#
loop_
_entity.id
_entity.type
_entity.pdbx_description
1 polymer ?
#
loop_
_entity_poly.entity_id
_entity_poly.type
_entity_poly.pdbx_seq_one_letter_code
_entity_poly.pdbx_strand_id
1 'polypeptide(L)' 'MKLKQLESFLGDLQQFSNPKVELEQYPTGPHIASRMIYTAENSFDDIGNKIVVDFGCGCGTLGAAAALLDAG' A
#
# COMPACT_ATOMS: atom_id res chain seq x y z
N MET A 1 -10.45 -6.36 7.01
CA MET A 1 -10.53 -6.87 5.60
C MET A 1 -9.73 -8.18 5.48
N LYS A 2 -10.01 -9.09 4.53
CA LYS A 2 -9.15 -10.28 4.30
C LYS A 2 -7.98 -9.96 3.37
N LEU A 3 -6.82 -10.62 3.53
CA LEU A 3 -5.61 -10.38 2.71
C LEU A 3 -5.87 -10.40 1.20
N LYS A 4 -6.59 -11.42 0.69
CA LYS A 4 -6.90 -11.51 -0.74
C LYS A 4 -7.78 -10.37 -1.26
N GLN A 5 -8.65 -9.82 -0.43
CA GLN A 5 -9.49 -8.68 -0.82
C GLN A 5 -8.64 -7.41 -0.92
N LEU A 6 -7.75 -7.20 0.04
CA LEU A 6 -6.78 -6.11 0.01
C LEU A 6 -5.90 -6.18 -1.25
N GLU A 7 -5.31 -7.34 -1.54
CA GLU A 7 -4.50 -7.56 -2.76
C GLU A 7 -5.30 -7.26 -4.04
N SER A 8 -6.57 -7.68 -4.09
CA SER A 8 -7.45 -7.41 -5.23
C SER A 8 -7.69 -5.92 -5.44
N PHE A 9 -8.02 -5.16 -4.39
CA PHE A 9 -8.27 -3.72 -4.50
C PHE A 9 -7.03 -2.94 -4.95
N LEU A 10 -5.85 -3.34 -4.48
CA LEU A 10 -4.59 -2.71 -4.90
C LEU A 10 -4.25 -3.01 -6.37
N GLY A 11 -4.77 -4.10 -6.94
CA GLY A 11 -4.59 -4.47 -8.34
C GLY A 11 -5.22 -3.47 -9.33
N ASP A 12 -6.23 -2.73 -8.89
CA ASP A 12 -6.95 -1.76 -9.73
C ASP A 12 -6.33 -0.35 -9.70
N LEU A 13 -5.27 -0.13 -8.91
CA LEU A 13 -4.63 1.17 -8.81
C LEU A 13 -3.89 1.53 -10.11
N GLN A 14 -4.13 2.76 -10.57
CA GLN A 14 -3.40 3.33 -11.68
C GLN A 14 -1.91 3.50 -11.33
N GLN A 15 -1.05 3.03 -12.22
CA GLN A 15 0.41 3.10 -12.08
C GLN A 15 0.99 4.23 -12.93
N PHE A 16 2.28 4.51 -12.77
CA PHE A 16 3.01 5.50 -13.57
C PHE A 16 2.86 5.22 -15.06
N SER A 17 2.46 6.23 -15.84
CA SER A 17 2.40 6.15 -17.31
C SER A 17 3.76 6.39 -17.98
N ASN A 18 4.62 7.19 -17.34
CA ASN A 18 5.97 7.50 -17.81
C ASN A 18 6.93 7.61 -16.61
N PRO A 19 7.45 6.48 -16.08
CA PRO A 19 8.28 6.47 -14.89
C PRO A 19 9.65 7.13 -15.13
N LYS A 20 10.09 7.93 -14.15
CA LYS A 20 11.42 8.55 -14.09
C LYS A 20 12.43 7.58 -13.46
N VAL A 21 13.35 7.07 -14.27
CA VAL A 21 14.34 6.07 -13.83
C VAL A 21 15.30 6.65 -12.79
N GLU A 22 15.66 7.92 -12.93
CA GLU A 22 16.56 8.64 -12.01
C GLU A 22 15.99 8.83 -10.61
N LEU A 23 14.68 8.64 -10.44
CA LEU A 23 13.98 8.64 -9.15
C LEU A 23 13.55 7.24 -8.70
N GLU A 24 13.95 6.20 -9.44
CA GLU A 24 13.56 4.81 -9.19
C GLU A 24 12.03 4.62 -9.12
N GLN A 25 11.28 5.25 -10.04
CA GLN A 25 9.81 5.15 -10.07
C GLN A 25 9.34 3.78 -10.58
N TYR A 26 9.35 2.78 -9.70
CA TYR A 26 8.62 1.52 -9.90
C TYR A 26 7.53 1.40 -8.83
N PRO A 27 6.32 0.94 -9.20
CA PRO A 27 5.27 0.77 -8.22
C PRO A 27 5.49 -0.46 -7.35
N THR A 28 5.08 -0.39 -6.08
CA THR A 28 4.96 -1.59 -5.26
C THR A 28 3.84 -2.47 -5.80
N GLY A 29 4.13 -3.73 -6.09
CA GLY A 29 3.13 -4.67 -6.58
C GLY A 29 2.04 -4.97 -5.53
N PRO A 30 0.77 -5.20 -5.94
CA PRO A 30 -0.35 -5.48 -5.03
C PRO A 30 -0.09 -6.60 -4.03
N HIS A 31 0.59 -7.65 -4.51
CA HIS A 31 1.00 -8.80 -3.71
C HIS A 31 1.89 -8.41 -2.53
N ILE A 32 2.94 -7.63 -2.81
CA ILE A 32 3.92 -7.21 -1.81
C ILE A 32 3.27 -6.22 -0.84
N ALA A 33 2.58 -5.21 -1.38
CA ALA A 33 1.93 -4.17 -0.59
C ALA A 33 0.89 -4.75 0.37
N SER A 34 -0.01 -5.62 -0.11
CA SER A 34 -1.03 -6.24 0.71
C SER A 34 -0.43 -7.07 1.84
N ARG A 35 0.63 -7.86 1.60
CA ARG A 35 1.28 -8.66 2.66
C ARG A 35 1.97 -7.80 3.69
N MET A 36 2.71 -6.79 3.25
CA MET A 36 3.40 -5.88 4.16
C MET A 36 2.42 -5.19 5.11
N ILE A 37 1.40 -4.55 4.56
CA ILE A 37 0.44 -3.75 5.34
C ILE A 37 -0.51 -4.64 6.14
N TYR A 38 -0.94 -5.78 5.58
CA TYR A 38 -1.76 -6.74 6.32
C TYR A 38 -1.01 -7.35 7.51
N THR A 39 0.29 -7.62 7.38
CA THR A 39 1.12 -8.10 8.50
C THR A 39 1.30 -7.00 9.54
N ALA A 40 1.59 -5.76 9.15
CA ALA A 40 1.67 -4.63 10.07
C ALA A 40 0.39 -4.48 10.91
N GLU A 41 -0.78 -4.60 10.27
CA GLU A 41 -2.07 -4.57 10.98
C GLU A 41 -2.29 -5.82 11.85
N ASN A 42 -2.32 -7.02 11.24
CA ASN A 42 -2.84 -8.21 11.92
C ASN A 42 -1.84 -8.87 12.88
N SER A 43 -0.55 -8.58 12.75
CA SER A 43 0.49 -9.12 13.64
C SER A 43 0.96 -8.10 14.68
N PHE A 44 0.80 -6.80 14.42
CA PHE A 44 1.39 -5.76 15.25
C PHE A 44 0.44 -4.61 15.66
N ASP A 45 -0.78 -4.51 15.11
CA ASP A 45 -1.73 -3.39 15.39
C ASP A 45 -1.16 -2.01 15.02
N ASP A 46 -0.32 -1.94 13.97
CA ASP A 46 0.43 -0.73 13.61
C ASP A 46 -0.27 0.17 12.57
N ILE A 47 -1.47 -0.18 12.08
CA ILE A 47 -2.15 0.54 10.99
C ILE A 47 -3.47 1.16 11.45
N GLY A 48 -4.43 0.34 11.89
CA GLY A 48 -5.78 0.77 12.22
C GLY A 48 -5.82 1.85 13.30
N ASN A 49 -6.55 2.94 13.04
CA ASN A 49 -6.66 4.11 13.93
C ASN A 49 -5.31 4.78 14.29
N LYS A 50 -4.25 4.52 13.52
CA LYS A 50 -2.95 5.21 13.66
C LYS A 50 -2.79 6.24 12.54
N ILE A 51 -1.93 7.23 12.78
CA ILE A 51 -1.46 8.15 11.73
C ILE A 51 -0.28 7.46 11.04
N VAL A 52 -0.43 7.16 9.75
CA VAL A 52 0.58 6.47 8.94
C VAL A 52 1.17 7.43 7.91
N VAL A 53 2.49 7.39 7.73
CA VAL A 53 3.20 8.21 6.73
C VAL A 53 3.89 7.30 5.73
N ASP A 54 3.61 7.50 4.44
CA ASP A 54 4.20 6.78 3.31
C ASP A 54 5.26 7.64 2.60
N PHE A 55 6.54 7.41 2.92
CA PHE A 55 7.64 8.17 2.35
C PHE A 55 8.00 7.67 0.96
N GLY A 56 7.99 8.59 -0.02
CA GLY A 56 8.19 8.20 -1.42
C GLY A 56 7.00 7.42 -1.96
N CYS A 57 5.77 7.81 -1.58
CA CYS A 57 4.54 7.06 -1.83
C CYS A 57 4.28 6.69 -3.30
N GLY A 58 4.90 7.40 -4.26
CA GLY A 58 4.80 7.08 -5.68
C GLY A 58 3.34 7.10 -6.17
N CYS A 59 2.82 5.96 -6.63
CA CYS A 59 1.41 5.81 -7.02
C CYS A 59 0.46 5.60 -5.83
N GLY A 60 0.98 5.61 -4.61
CA GLY A 60 0.21 5.51 -3.36
C GLY A 60 -0.20 4.09 -2.99
N THR A 61 0.41 3.03 -3.54
CA THR A 61 -0.02 1.65 -3.27
C THR A 61 0.01 1.30 -1.77
N LEU A 62 1.06 1.69 -1.05
CA LEU A 62 1.19 1.42 0.39
C LEU A 62 0.25 2.30 1.22
N GLY A 63 0.21 3.61 0.94
CA GLY A 63 -0.75 4.52 1.57
C GLY A 63 -2.21 4.11 1.37
N ALA A 64 -2.59 3.70 0.15
CA ALA A 64 -3.93 3.21 -0.16
C ALA A 64 -4.23 1.91 0.61
N ALA A 65 -3.27 0.99 0.70
CA ALA A 65 -3.43 -0.23 1.48
C ALA A 65 -3.64 0.07 2.97
N ALA A 66 -2.91 1.04 3.53
CA ALA A 66 -3.07 1.47 4.92
C ALA A 66 -4.45 2.13 5.15
N ALA A 67 -4.88 3.01 4.24
CA ALA A 67 -6.20 3.64 4.30
C ALA A 67 -7.35 2.62 4.20
N LEU A 68 -7.20 1.57 3.38
CA LEU A 68 -8.16 0.46 3.29
C LEU A 68 -8.22 -0.40 4.56
N LEU A 69 -7.24 -0.28 5.46
CA LEU A 69 -7.21 -0.88 6.79
C LEU A 69 -7.42 0.15 7.91
N ASP A 70 -8.16 1.22 7.62
CA ASP A 70 -8.63 2.21 8.60
C ASP A 70 -7.49 3.03 9.27
N ALA A 71 -6.39 3.28 8.55
CA ALA A 71 -5.43 4.33 8.93
C ALA A 71 -6.09 5.73 8.88
N GLY A 72 -5.72 6.59 9.83
CA GLY A 72 -6.31 7.93 10.06
C GLY A 72 -5.61 9.08 9.35
#